data_AF-A0AAW0YZA1-F1
#
_entry.id   AF-A0AAW0YZA1-F1
#
_cell.length_a   1.000
_cell.length_b   1.000
_cell.length_c   1.000
_cell.angle_alpha   90.00
_cell.angle_beta   90.00
_cell.angle_gamma   90.00
#
_symmetry.space_group_name_H-M   'P 1'
#
loop_
_entity.id
_entity.type
_entity.pdbx_description
1 polymer ?
#
loop_
_entity_poly.entity_id
_entity_poly.type
_entity_poly.pdbx_seq_one_letter_code
_entity_poly.pdbx_strand_id
1 'polypeptide(L)'
;MGAFDSLRGDQITSGYWGEHTSTIDWCELNYVHSPYIAETINTLTNLPSILLGIYGAWATFQRGLPPRYALCYLGLTLIGIGSFGFHASLKWEWQLMDELPMIYVVSLAGYFVLDTNPGWEPRFGLWGPLVLLAWDIFVTVSYTYLPNPVYHQVAFAIIILSTTFRTVYLIYKFPSSSPLRGMMGRTMAFGVATFVLGFAIWNVDNIFCDQLRKIREIVGFWGFLVEGHAYWHLMTCYGSYLIFTASVLLHLSLKDDIDSYTFKEKAWFPFVERVKKGSAVNGKADGHSDGYVNGNGFSNGLANGNGPSNGHAHGMMNAHSNDVSNGNGHSNGHSNGSANGHSNGYSNGVAEKKLHPRRIKKLDQ
;
A
#
# COMPACT_ATOMS: atom_id res chain seq x y z
N MET A 1 34.39 11.11 9.07
CA MET A 1 34.90 10.02 8.23
C MET A 1 33.88 8.91 8.26
N GLY A 2 33.23 8.65 7.12
CA GLY A 2 32.39 7.49 6.90
C GLY A 2 33.20 6.19 6.97
N ALA A 3 32.51 5.07 7.15
CA ALA A 3 33.13 3.77 7.39
C ALA A 3 34.01 3.24 6.24
N PHE A 4 33.86 3.82 5.03
CA PHE A 4 34.53 3.35 3.82
C PHE A 4 35.32 4.46 3.09
N ASP A 5 35.50 5.64 3.69
CA ASP A 5 36.14 6.78 3.02
C ASP A 5 37.56 6.44 2.52
N SER A 6 38.30 5.60 3.26
CA SER A 6 39.64 5.17 2.86
C SER A 6 39.67 4.32 1.59
N LEU A 7 38.53 3.78 1.15
CA LEU A 7 38.38 2.96 -0.06
C LEU A 7 37.94 3.77 -1.29
N ARG A 8 37.80 5.10 -1.15
CA ARG A 8 37.38 5.98 -2.26
C ARG A 8 38.55 6.53 -3.07
N GLY A 9 39.77 6.40 -2.58
CA GLY A 9 40.98 6.89 -3.24
C GLY A 9 40.97 8.41 -3.46
N ASP A 10 41.89 8.89 -4.30
CA ASP A 10 42.03 10.32 -4.63
C ASP A 10 41.02 10.74 -5.71
N GLN A 11 39.72 10.75 -5.38
CA GLN A 11 38.71 11.34 -6.25
C GLN A 11 38.85 12.86 -6.31
N ILE A 12 38.36 13.45 -7.40
CA ILE A 12 38.19 14.91 -7.45
C ILE A 12 37.19 15.36 -6.38
N THR A 13 37.56 16.41 -5.65
CA THR A 13 36.81 16.93 -4.49
C THR A 13 36.02 18.19 -4.81
N SER A 14 36.00 18.62 -6.08
CA SER A 14 35.23 19.78 -6.53
C SER A 14 34.88 19.72 -8.00
N GLY A 15 33.82 20.44 -8.38
CA GLY A 15 33.36 20.57 -9.76
C GLY A 15 32.39 21.73 -9.95
N TYR A 16 31.41 21.58 -10.85
CA TYR A 16 30.49 22.67 -11.19
C TYR A 16 29.74 23.28 -10.00
N TRP A 17 29.39 22.47 -9.00
CA TRP A 17 28.69 22.91 -7.79
C TRP A 17 29.64 23.45 -6.70
N GLY A 18 30.94 23.57 -6.97
CA GLY A 18 31.99 23.95 -6.01
C GLY A 18 32.57 22.75 -5.26
N GLU A 19 33.19 23.01 -4.10
CA GLU A 19 33.82 21.99 -3.26
C GLU A 19 32.79 21.01 -2.68
N HIS A 20 33.11 19.72 -2.63
CA HIS A 20 32.30 18.71 -1.98
C HIS A 20 32.27 18.98 -0.48
N THR A 21 31.07 19.02 0.10
CA THR A 21 30.86 19.29 1.53
C THR A 21 30.21 18.13 2.25
N SER A 22 29.75 17.11 1.53
CA SER A 22 29.21 15.88 2.11
C SER A 22 30.24 15.15 2.97
N THR A 23 29.76 14.37 3.92
CA THR A 23 30.61 13.50 4.73
C THR A 23 31.01 12.21 4.04
N ILE A 24 30.36 11.91 2.90
CA ILE A 24 30.49 10.66 2.15
C ILE A 24 30.52 10.94 0.65
N ASP A 25 31.28 10.07 -0.03
CA ASP A 25 31.45 9.98 -1.47
C ASP A 25 31.37 8.48 -1.83
N TRP A 26 30.70 8.12 -2.93
CA TRP A 26 30.44 6.72 -3.28
C TRP A 26 31.45 6.20 -4.30
N CYS A 27 31.23 4.95 -4.76
CA CYS A 27 32.20 4.28 -5.60
C CYS A 27 32.18 4.77 -7.05
N GLU A 28 31.11 5.41 -7.53
CA GLU A 28 31.10 6.01 -8.86
C GLU A 28 32.21 7.08 -8.94
N LEU A 29 32.86 7.24 -10.10
CA LEU A 29 33.88 8.26 -10.27
C LEU A 29 33.22 9.62 -10.54
N ASN A 30 33.62 10.62 -9.73
CA ASN A 30 33.09 11.97 -9.84
C ASN A 30 33.34 12.60 -11.23
N TYR A 31 32.29 13.24 -11.77
CA TYR A 31 32.23 14.00 -13.02
C TYR A 31 32.74 13.28 -14.28
N VAL A 32 32.80 11.94 -14.27
CA VAL A 32 33.34 11.16 -15.40
C VAL A 32 32.44 11.21 -16.65
N HIS A 33 31.13 11.32 -16.45
CA HIS A 33 30.15 11.35 -17.54
C HIS A 33 29.71 12.77 -17.94
N SER A 34 29.78 13.73 -17.00
CA SER A 34 29.31 15.10 -17.20
C SER A 34 30.02 16.04 -16.21
N PRO A 35 30.42 17.26 -16.63
CA PRO A 35 31.00 18.24 -15.70
C PRO A 35 29.96 18.83 -14.73
N TYR A 36 28.66 18.61 -14.97
CA TYR A 36 27.57 19.19 -14.16
C TYR A 36 27.01 18.25 -13.08
N ILE A 37 27.27 16.95 -13.18
CA ILE A 37 26.70 15.91 -12.31
C ILE A 37 27.86 15.07 -11.78
N ALA A 38 28.07 15.09 -10.45
CA ALA A 38 29.18 14.38 -9.83
C ALA A 38 29.09 12.87 -10.07
N GLU A 39 28.02 12.20 -9.63
CA GLU A 39 27.84 10.77 -9.81
C GLU A 39 26.63 10.52 -10.71
N THR A 40 26.85 10.43 -12.02
CA THR A 40 25.78 10.48 -13.02
C THR A 40 24.85 9.28 -12.97
N ILE A 41 25.39 8.07 -12.81
CA ILE A 41 24.58 6.85 -12.76
C ILE A 41 23.80 6.79 -11.44
N ASN A 42 24.45 7.10 -10.31
CA ASN A 42 23.80 7.22 -9.01
C ASN A 42 22.70 8.31 -9.00
N THR A 43 22.93 9.44 -9.67
CA THR A 43 21.94 10.52 -9.82
C THR A 43 20.72 10.05 -10.63
N LEU A 44 20.93 9.52 -11.83
CA LEU A 44 19.83 9.19 -12.75
C LEU A 44 18.99 7.98 -12.30
N THR A 45 19.60 7.05 -11.56
CA THR A 45 18.89 5.89 -10.99
C THR A 45 17.89 6.26 -9.89
N ASN A 46 17.85 7.52 -9.46
CA ASN A 46 16.82 8.04 -8.56
C ASN A 46 15.52 8.48 -9.26
N LEU A 47 15.52 8.68 -10.58
CA LEU A 47 14.32 9.06 -11.34
C LEU A 47 13.16 8.04 -11.17
N PRO A 48 13.41 6.71 -11.22
CA PRO A 48 12.39 5.72 -10.90
C PRO A 48 11.76 5.89 -9.52
N SER A 49 12.53 6.26 -8.49
CA SER A 49 12.02 6.54 -7.13
C SER A 49 11.06 7.72 -7.11
N ILE A 50 11.43 8.81 -7.79
CA ILE A 50 10.61 10.00 -7.94
C ILE A 50 9.28 9.63 -8.62
N LEU A 51 9.36 8.99 -9.79
CA LEU A 51 8.22 8.66 -10.62
C LEU A 51 7.29 7.62 -9.97
N LEU A 52 7.86 6.59 -9.34
CA LEU A 52 7.08 5.52 -8.71
C LEU A 52 6.38 6.01 -7.43
N GLY A 53 7.01 6.91 -6.67
CA GLY A 53 6.37 7.59 -5.55
C GLY A 53 5.21 8.49 -6.00
N ILE A 54 5.39 9.29 -7.06
CA ILE A 54 4.33 10.12 -7.65
C ILE A 54 3.18 9.23 -8.14
N TYR A 55 3.50 8.12 -8.82
CA TYR A 55 2.52 7.16 -9.29
C TYR A 55 1.69 6.58 -8.14
N GLY A 56 2.32 6.12 -7.05
CA GLY A 56 1.62 5.58 -5.88
C GLY A 56 0.70 6.61 -5.20
N ALA A 57 1.17 7.85 -5.07
CA ALA A 57 0.39 8.95 -4.52
C ALA A 57 -0.82 9.29 -5.41
N TRP A 58 -0.58 9.47 -6.72
CA TRP A 58 -1.64 9.67 -7.72
C TRP A 58 -2.66 8.53 -7.67
N ALA A 59 -2.19 7.27 -7.60
CA ALA A 59 -3.07 6.12 -7.57
C ALA A 59 -3.99 6.12 -6.34
N THR A 60 -3.43 6.50 -5.18
CA THR A 60 -4.15 6.66 -3.91
C THR A 60 -5.29 7.69 -4.05
N PHE A 61 -4.99 8.87 -4.59
CA PHE A 61 -5.98 9.94 -4.77
C PHE A 61 -7.08 9.56 -5.76
N GLN A 62 -6.69 9.02 -6.93
CA GLN A 62 -7.65 8.64 -7.98
C GLN A 62 -8.66 7.58 -7.55
N ARG A 63 -8.33 6.78 -6.54
CA ARG A 63 -9.17 5.69 -6.03
C ARG A 63 -9.97 6.08 -4.79
N GLY A 64 -9.90 7.34 -4.36
CA GLY A 64 -10.59 7.82 -3.18
C GLY A 64 -10.14 7.09 -1.91
N LEU A 65 -8.88 6.65 -1.85
CA LEU A 65 -8.29 6.15 -0.62
C LEU A 65 -8.01 7.32 0.33
N PRO A 66 -7.97 7.09 1.65
CA PRO A 66 -7.63 8.14 2.61
C PRO A 66 -6.29 8.80 2.26
N PRO A 67 -6.25 10.14 2.08
CA PRO A 67 -5.07 10.88 1.59
C PRO A 67 -3.77 10.62 2.35
N ARG A 68 -3.85 10.29 3.66
CA ARG A 68 -2.68 10.01 4.50
C ARG A 68 -1.79 8.88 3.95
N TYR A 69 -2.34 7.93 3.20
CA TYR A 69 -1.56 6.85 2.60
C TYR A 69 -0.72 7.30 1.40
N ALA A 70 -1.09 8.40 0.76
CA ALA A 70 -0.28 9.00 -0.30
C ALA A 70 1.06 9.51 0.26
N LEU A 71 1.13 9.85 1.54
CA LEU A 71 2.33 10.37 2.18
C LEU A 71 3.49 9.35 2.22
N CYS A 72 3.21 8.05 2.31
CA CYS A 72 4.29 7.04 2.19
C CYS A 72 4.92 7.07 0.80
N TYR A 73 4.11 7.19 -0.25
CA TYR A 73 4.58 7.23 -1.63
C TYR A 73 5.23 8.58 -1.98
N LEU A 74 4.68 9.70 -1.53
CA LEU A 74 5.32 11.01 -1.64
C LEU A 74 6.64 11.07 -0.86
N GLY A 75 6.71 10.33 0.24
CA GLY A 75 7.94 10.08 0.97
C GLY A 75 9.03 9.44 0.11
N LEU A 76 8.68 8.41 -0.67
CA LEU A 76 9.60 7.79 -1.63
C LEU A 76 10.06 8.79 -2.71
N THR A 77 9.15 9.65 -3.18
CA THR A 77 9.50 10.75 -4.08
C THR A 77 10.49 11.72 -3.43
N LEU A 78 10.29 12.06 -2.16
CA LEU A 78 11.15 12.98 -1.41
C LEU A 78 12.56 12.42 -1.26
N ILE A 79 12.69 11.14 -0.90
CA ILE A 79 13.97 10.42 -0.85
C ILE A 79 14.64 10.47 -2.22
N GLY A 80 13.91 10.15 -3.30
CA GLY A 80 14.47 10.19 -4.66
C GLY A 80 14.94 11.58 -5.10
N ILE A 81 14.23 12.65 -4.73
CA ILE A 81 14.65 14.04 -5.02
C ILE A 81 15.91 14.39 -4.22
N GLY A 82 15.95 14.04 -2.94
CA GLY A 82 17.11 14.25 -2.08
C GLY A 82 18.35 13.55 -2.61
N SER A 83 18.23 12.24 -2.85
CA SER A 83 19.27 11.41 -3.41
C SER A 83 19.76 11.92 -4.78
N PHE A 84 18.84 12.31 -5.66
CA PHE A 84 19.20 12.91 -6.95
C PHE A 84 20.07 14.18 -6.76
N GLY A 85 19.64 15.10 -5.90
CA GLY A 85 20.40 16.33 -5.64
C GLY A 85 21.73 16.06 -4.94
N PHE A 86 21.77 15.06 -4.07
CA PHE A 86 22.98 14.65 -3.36
C PHE A 86 24.02 14.10 -4.34
N HIS A 87 23.69 13.07 -5.11
CA HIS A 87 24.62 12.47 -6.08
C HIS A 87 25.00 13.43 -7.22
N ALA A 88 24.15 14.42 -7.53
CA ALA A 88 24.50 15.42 -8.52
C ALA A 88 25.57 16.41 -8.03
N SER A 89 25.67 16.65 -6.73
CA SER A 89 26.40 17.79 -6.18
C SER A 89 27.41 17.48 -5.06
N LEU A 90 27.28 16.34 -4.37
CA LEU A 90 28.04 15.95 -3.18
C LEU A 90 28.08 17.05 -2.11
N LYS A 91 26.93 17.68 -1.88
CA LYS A 91 26.74 18.74 -0.87
C LYS A 91 26.08 18.21 0.38
N TRP A 92 26.52 18.71 1.52
CA TRP A 92 25.99 18.40 2.84
C TRP A 92 24.47 18.64 2.94
N GLU A 93 23.97 19.75 2.42
CA GLU A 93 22.55 20.10 2.48
C GLU A 93 21.70 19.09 1.72
N TRP A 94 22.21 18.61 0.58
CA TRP A 94 21.56 17.57 -0.19
C TRP A 94 21.72 16.18 0.44
N GLN A 95 22.83 15.92 1.12
CA GLN A 95 23.00 14.68 1.90
C GLN A 95 21.94 14.59 3.01
N LEU A 96 21.67 15.69 3.70
CA LEU A 96 20.57 15.76 4.67
C LEU A 96 19.21 15.50 4.00
N MET A 97 19.00 16.00 2.78
CA MET A 97 17.78 15.79 2.02
C MET A 97 17.65 14.35 1.48
N ASP A 98 18.76 13.63 1.27
CA ASP A 98 18.78 12.22 0.90
C ASP A 98 18.47 11.33 2.12
N GLU A 99 19.23 11.52 3.19
CA GLU A 99 19.23 10.62 4.35
C GLU A 99 18.04 10.87 5.29
N LEU A 100 17.69 12.12 5.62
CA LEU A 100 16.65 12.39 6.63
C LEU A 100 15.23 11.98 6.21
N PRO A 101 14.78 12.19 4.95
CA PRO A 101 13.48 11.69 4.51
C PRO A 101 13.32 10.18 4.65
N MET A 102 14.40 9.40 4.59
CA MET A 102 14.33 7.95 4.87
C MET A 102 13.80 7.68 6.28
N ILE A 103 14.25 8.44 7.28
CA ILE A 103 13.77 8.34 8.66
C ILE A 103 12.30 8.75 8.73
N TYR A 104 11.94 9.93 8.21
CA TYR A 104 10.59 10.48 8.33
C TYR A 104 9.51 9.56 7.75
N VAL A 105 9.80 8.96 6.59
CA VAL A 105 8.85 8.10 5.88
C VAL A 105 8.66 6.78 6.60
N VAL A 106 9.74 6.20 7.14
CA VAL A 106 9.64 4.96 7.92
C VAL A 106 9.03 5.23 9.30
N SER A 107 9.27 6.39 9.91
CA SER A 107 8.55 6.85 11.11
C SER A 107 7.05 6.87 10.87
N LEU A 108 6.61 7.44 9.74
CA LEU A 108 5.19 7.46 9.36
C LEU A 108 4.61 6.06 9.14
N ALA A 109 5.34 5.19 8.44
CA ALA A 109 4.94 3.80 8.27
C ALA A 109 4.84 3.06 9.63
N GLY A 110 5.79 3.32 10.53
CA GLY A 110 5.81 2.85 11.91
C GLY A 110 4.57 3.27 12.69
N TYR A 111 4.15 4.53 12.54
CA TYR A 111 2.91 5.01 13.14
C TYR A 111 1.67 4.25 12.62
N PHE A 112 1.56 4.00 11.30
CA PHE A 112 0.42 3.28 10.73
C PHE A 112 0.28 1.85 11.27
N VAL A 113 1.39 1.13 11.48
CA VAL A 113 1.36 -0.25 11.99
C VAL A 113 1.09 -0.35 13.49
N LEU A 114 1.11 0.78 14.20
CA LEU A 114 0.69 0.89 15.60
C LEU A 114 -0.79 1.32 15.70
N ASP A 115 -1.27 2.13 14.75
CA ASP A 115 -2.64 2.63 14.67
C ASP A 115 -3.62 1.57 14.15
N THR A 116 -3.88 0.50 14.91
CA THR A 116 -4.66 -0.66 14.43
C THR A 116 -6.14 -0.66 14.83
N ASN A 117 -6.63 0.37 15.53
CA ASN A 117 -8.04 0.43 15.94
C ASN A 117 -8.96 0.57 14.72
N PRO A 118 -10.08 -0.16 14.62
CA PRO A 118 -11.07 0.04 13.57
C PRO A 118 -11.62 1.46 13.55
N GLY A 119 -12.02 1.93 12.37
CA GLY A 119 -12.47 3.30 12.15
C GLY A 119 -11.32 4.28 11.88
N TRP A 120 -11.67 5.48 11.44
CA TRP A 120 -10.69 6.47 10.95
C TRP A 120 -10.08 7.34 12.03
N GLU A 121 -10.59 7.24 13.27
CA GLU A 121 -10.03 7.92 14.43
C GLU A 121 -8.61 7.39 14.76
N PRO A 122 -7.62 8.27 14.94
CA PRO A 122 -6.28 7.89 15.35
C PRO A 122 -6.27 7.19 16.72
N ARG A 123 -5.66 6.00 16.83
CA ARG A 123 -5.50 5.26 18.10
C ARG A 123 -4.93 6.12 19.24
N PHE A 124 -3.99 7.00 18.88
CA PHE A 124 -3.25 7.83 19.84
C PHE A 124 -3.67 9.31 19.81
N GLY A 125 -4.76 9.66 19.12
CA GLY A 125 -5.17 11.05 18.93
C GLY A 125 -4.02 11.93 18.42
N LEU A 126 -3.85 13.11 19.02
CA LEU A 126 -2.76 14.04 18.69
C LEU A 126 -1.38 13.60 19.18
N TRP A 127 -1.31 12.71 20.18
CA TRP A 127 -0.02 12.26 20.73
C TRP A 127 0.80 11.44 19.74
N GLY A 128 0.15 10.66 18.86
CA GLY A 128 0.83 9.88 17.84
C GLY A 128 1.69 10.75 16.91
N PRO A 129 1.08 11.72 16.19
CA PRO A 129 1.81 12.66 15.36
C PRO A 129 2.85 13.51 16.13
N LEU A 130 2.56 13.91 17.37
CA LEU A 130 3.51 14.72 18.17
C LEU A 130 4.75 13.93 18.58
N VAL A 131 4.61 12.66 18.99
CA VAL A 131 5.75 11.79 19.33
C VAL A 131 6.59 11.50 18.08
N LEU A 132 5.93 11.24 16.95
CA LEU A 132 6.62 11.05 15.67
C LEU A 132 7.41 12.29 15.27
N LEU A 133 6.80 13.48 15.35
CA LEU A 133 7.46 14.74 15.04
C LEU A 133 8.64 15.00 16.00
N ALA A 134 8.47 14.73 17.29
CA ALA A 134 9.54 14.89 18.27
C ALA A 134 10.72 13.93 17.99
N TRP A 135 10.43 12.68 17.58
CA TRP A 135 11.44 11.72 17.15
C TRP A 135 12.18 12.19 15.90
N ASP A 136 11.47 12.62 14.86
CA ASP A 136 12.08 13.10 13.62
C ASP A 136 12.94 14.35 13.87
N ILE A 137 12.47 15.30 14.68
CA ILE A 137 13.26 16.47 15.10
C ILE A 137 14.52 16.04 15.87
N PHE A 138 14.40 15.10 16.81
CA PHE A 138 15.54 14.60 17.58
C PHE A 138 16.61 13.99 16.66
N VAL A 139 16.23 13.10 15.75
CA VAL A 139 17.17 12.48 14.81
C VAL A 139 17.82 13.54 13.93
N THR A 140 17.03 14.47 13.38
CA THR A 140 17.55 15.54 12.51
C THR A 140 18.53 16.47 13.22
N VAL A 141 18.17 16.94 14.41
CA VAL A 141 19.04 17.81 15.20
C VAL A 141 20.30 17.05 15.60
N SER A 142 20.16 15.85 16.16
CA SER A 142 21.33 15.07 16.58
C SER A 142 22.27 14.72 15.41
N TYR A 143 21.73 14.41 14.22
CA TYR A 143 22.53 14.08 13.03
C TYR A 143 23.29 15.29 12.47
N THR A 144 22.69 16.49 12.53
CA THR A 144 23.37 17.72 12.10
C THR A 144 24.52 18.12 13.03
N TYR A 145 24.46 17.79 14.32
CA TYR A 145 25.57 17.97 15.27
C TYR A 145 26.58 16.82 15.30
N LEU A 146 26.15 15.62 14.90
CA LEU A 146 26.99 14.42 14.82
C LEU A 146 26.91 13.83 13.40
N PRO A 147 27.58 14.46 12.41
CA PRO A 147 27.47 14.09 11.00
C PRO A 147 28.28 12.81 10.73
N ASN A 148 27.77 11.70 11.25
CA ASN A 148 28.32 10.36 11.14
C ASN A 148 27.29 9.47 10.43
N PRO A 149 27.52 9.10 9.16
CA PRO A 149 26.59 8.26 8.39
C PRO A 149 26.22 6.94 9.09
N VAL A 150 27.11 6.38 9.91
CA VAL A 150 26.83 5.15 10.68
C VAL A 150 25.73 5.38 11.72
N TYR A 151 25.67 6.57 12.33
CA TYR A 151 24.57 6.93 13.24
C TYR A 151 23.22 6.88 12.51
N HIS A 152 23.15 7.51 11.33
CA HIS A 152 21.94 7.49 10.50
C HIS A 152 21.56 6.07 10.10
N GLN A 153 22.51 5.28 9.59
CA GLN A 153 22.28 3.90 9.16
C GLN A 153 21.72 3.03 10.28
N VAL A 154 22.25 3.17 11.51
CA VAL A 154 21.75 2.43 12.68
C VAL A 154 20.35 2.90 13.07
N ALA A 155 20.11 4.21 13.13
CA ALA A 155 18.79 4.76 13.43
C ALA A 155 17.73 4.30 12.42
N PHE A 156 18.07 4.34 11.13
CA PHE A 156 17.24 3.85 10.03
C PHE A 156 16.99 2.34 10.15
N ALA A 157 18.03 1.54 10.41
CA ALA A 157 17.91 0.09 10.57
C ALA A 157 16.96 -0.29 11.72
N ILE A 158 17.04 0.38 12.87
CA ILE A 158 16.17 0.11 14.02
C ILE A 158 14.70 0.35 13.65
N ILE A 159 14.39 1.49 13.03
CA ILE A 159 13.00 1.85 12.75
C ILE A 159 12.42 1.03 11.58
N ILE A 160 13.20 0.74 10.55
CA ILE A 160 12.73 -0.09 9.42
C ILE A 160 12.52 -1.54 9.83
N LEU A 161 13.41 -2.12 10.63
CA LEU A 161 13.29 -3.50 11.09
C LEU A 161 12.11 -3.66 12.06
N SER A 162 11.96 -2.75 13.02
CA SER A 162 10.82 -2.79 13.96
C SER A 162 9.48 -2.61 13.25
N THR A 163 9.38 -1.65 12.32
CA THR A 163 8.18 -1.43 11.49
C THR A 163 7.87 -2.65 10.64
N THR A 164 8.86 -3.19 9.93
CA THR A 164 8.69 -4.37 9.06
C THR A 164 8.28 -5.61 9.86
N PHE A 165 8.94 -5.86 11.00
CA PHE A 165 8.59 -6.97 11.89
C PHE A 165 7.14 -6.83 12.39
N ARG A 166 6.73 -5.63 12.81
CA ARG A 166 5.36 -5.38 13.24
C ARG A 166 4.36 -5.61 12.11
N THR A 167 4.65 -5.16 10.89
CA THR A 167 3.79 -5.42 9.72
C THR A 167 3.65 -6.92 9.45
N VAL A 168 4.76 -7.66 9.44
CA VAL A 168 4.76 -9.11 9.21
C VAL A 168 3.98 -9.83 10.32
N TYR A 169 4.15 -9.43 11.58
CA TYR A 169 3.35 -9.94 12.70
C TYR A 169 1.85 -9.72 12.50
N LEU A 170 1.45 -8.51 12.08
CA LEU A 170 0.05 -8.19 11.82
C LEU A 170 -0.51 -8.98 10.63
N ILE A 171 0.25 -9.17 9.55
CA ILE A 171 -0.12 -10.06 8.43
C ILE A 171 -0.28 -11.51 8.94
N TYR A 172 0.62 -11.97 9.80
CA TYR A 172 0.54 -13.31 10.38
C TYR A 172 -0.68 -13.48 11.31
N LYS A 173 -1.13 -12.42 11.99
CA LYS A 173 -2.36 -12.44 12.78
C LYS A 173 -3.63 -12.20 11.97
N PHE A 174 -3.49 -11.75 10.73
CA PHE A 174 -4.61 -11.54 9.81
C PHE A 174 -5.37 -12.87 9.57
N PRO A 175 -6.70 -12.85 9.44
CA PRO A 175 -7.51 -14.06 9.29
C PRO A 175 -6.98 -15.00 8.19
N SER A 176 -6.67 -16.24 8.55
CA SER A 176 -6.14 -17.25 7.63
C SER A 176 -7.11 -17.64 6.52
N SER A 177 -8.41 -17.42 6.73
CA SER A 177 -9.45 -17.62 5.73
C SER A 177 -9.47 -16.55 4.65
N SER A 178 -8.86 -15.38 4.87
CA SER A 178 -8.85 -14.30 3.88
C SER A 178 -7.69 -14.51 2.88
N PRO A 179 -7.96 -14.51 1.57
CA PRO A 179 -6.91 -14.61 0.55
C PRO A 179 -5.95 -13.41 0.59
N LEU A 180 -6.38 -12.27 1.16
CA LEU A 180 -5.55 -11.07 1.31
C LEU A 180 -4.32 -11.32 2.19
N ARG A 181 -4.41 -12.23 3.18
CA ARG A 181 -3.26 -12.60 4.01
C ARG A 181 -2.10 -13.10 3.15
N GLY A 182 -2.37 -14.04 2.25
CA GLY A 182 -1.37 -14.62 1.36
C GLY A 182 -0.84 -13.60 0.36
N MET A 183 -1.73 -12.76 -0.18
CA MET A 183 -1.38 -11.69 -1.12
C MET A 183 -0.43 -10.66 -0.47
N MET A 184 -0.81 -10.09 0.67
CA MET A 184 0.03 -9.16 1.43
C MET A 184 1.36 -9.79 1.83
N GLY A 185 1.32 -11.05 2.30
CA GLY A 185 2.52 -11.78 2.72
C GLY A 185 3.52 -12.00 1.59
N ARG A 186 3.06 -12.40 0.39
CA ARG A 186 3.95 -12.60 -0.76
C ARG A 186 4.51 -11.29 -1.30
N THR A 187 3.69 -10.25 -1.43
CA THR A 187 4.15 -8.92 -1.86
C THR A 187 5.12 -8.31 -0.85
N MET A 188 4.86 -8.44 0.46
CA MET A 188 5.78 -8.04 1.52
C MET A 188 7.10 -8.81 1.43
N ALA A 189 7.06 -10.14 1.33
CA ALA A 189 8.26 -10.97 1.25
C ALA A 189 9.11 -10.62 0.01
N PHE A 190 8.47 -10.43 -1.14
CA PHE A 190 9.16 -10.03 -2.36
C PHE A 190 9.78 -8.64 -2.21
N GLY A 191 9.04 -7.66 -1.69
CA GLY A 191 9.56 -6.31 -1.45
C GLY A 191 10.74 -6.29 -0.48
N VAL A 192 10.66 -7.01 0.64
CA VAL A 192 11.76 -7.15 1.61
C VAL A 192 12.96 -7.85 0.98
N ALA A 193 12.76 -8.93 0.21
CA ALA A 193 13.84 -9.63 -0.47
C ALA A 193 14.55 -8.74 -1.49
N THR A 194 13.80 -7.95 -2.28
CA THR A 194 14.37 -6.97 -3.21
C THR A 194 15.16 -5.89 -2.47
N PHE A 195 14.62 -5.35 -1.38
CA PHE A 195 15.30 -4.33 -0.56
C PHE A 195 16.63 -4.88 0.01
N VAL A 196 16.60 -6.07 0.61
CA VAL A 196 17.79 -6.71 1.20
C VAL A 196 18.82 -7.07 0.14
N LEU A 197 18.40 -7.52 -1.04
CA LEU A 197 19.32 -7.76 -2.15
C LEU A 197 19.98 -6.47 -2.64
N GLY A 198 19.22 -5.38 -2.73
CA GLY A 198 19.79 -4.04 -2.95
C GLY A 198 20.84 -3.70 -1.89
N PHE A 199 20.53 -3.91 -0.60
CA PHE A 199 21.47 -3.66 0.51
C PHE A 199 22.75 -4.49 0.39
N ALA A 200 22.63 -5.75 -0.01
CA ALA A 200 23.79 -6.61 -0.22
C ALA A 200 24.67 -6.08 -1.37
N ILE A 201 24.07 -5.67 -2.49
CA ILE A 201 24.80 -5.09 -3.63
C ILE A 201 25.46 -3.76 -3.24
N TRP A 202 24.78 -2.91 -2.47
CA TRP A 202 25.36 -1.69 -1.90
C TRP A 202 26.61 -1.98 -1.08
N ASN A 203 26.58 -3.00 -0.21
CA ASN A 203 27.77 -3.38 0.57
C ASN A 203 28.92 -3.88 -0.33
N VAL A 204 28.61 -4.63 -1.41
CA VAL A 204 29.62 -5.05 -2.39
C VAL A 204 30.29 -3.82 -3.04
N ASP A 205 29.50 -2.82 -3.41
CA ASP A 205 29.99 -1.56 -4.00
C ASP A 205 30.89 -0.76 -3.03
N ASN A 206 30.57 -0.80 -1.73
CA ASN A 206 31.40 -0.19 -0.69
C ASN A 206 32.72 -0.93 -0.47
N ILE A 207 32.66 -2.25 -0.28
CA ILE A 207 33.80 -3.07 0.16
C ILE A 207 34.79 -3.32 -0.99
N PHE A 208 34.29 -3.57 -2.20
CA PHE A 208 35.09 -3.96 -3.37
C PHE A 208 35.24 -2.82 -4.38
N CYS A 209 35.21 -1.57 -3.91
CA CYS A 209 35.17 -0.42 -4.81
C CYS A 209 36.36 -0.36 -5.78
N ASP A 210 37.58 -0.56 -5.29
CA ASP A 210 38.79 -0.58 -6.13
C ASP A 210 38.73 -1.63 -7.23
N GLN A 211 38.20 -2.82 -6.92
CA GLN A 211 38.05 -3.91 -7.88
C GLN A 211 36.95 -3.59 -8.89
N LEU A 212 35.83 -3.05 -8.44
CA LEU A 212 34.71 -2.66 -9.33
C LEU A 212 35.12 -1.54 -10.28
N ARG A 213 35.88 -0.54 -9.83
CA ARG A 213 36.44 0.51 -10.69
C ARG A 213 37.36 -0.04 -11.78
N LYS A 214 38.27 -0.96 -11.43
CA LYS A 214 39.11 -1.67 -12.42
C LYS A 214 38.27 -2.44 -13.45
N ILE A 215 37.18 -3.08 -13.01
CA ILE A 215 36.26 -3.75 -13.92
C ILE A 215 35.60 -2.73 -14.87
N ARG A 216 35.16 -1.57 -14.36
CA ARG A 216 34.55 -0.49 -15.16
C ARG A 216 35.50 0.03 -16.23
N GLU A 217 36.79 0.20 -15.90
CA GLU A 217 37.81 0.57 -16.88
C GLU A 217 37.95 -0.46 -18.01
N ILE A 218 37.87 -1.76 -17.69
CA ILE A 218 37.95 -2.85 -18.68
C ILE A 218 36.72 -2.89 -19.59
N VAL A 219 35.52 -2.74 -19.02
CA VAL A 219 34.27 -2.84 -19.79
C VAL A 219 33.88 -1.53 -20.49
N GLY A 220 34.57 -0.43 -20.19
CA GLY A 220 34.42 0.87 -20.84
C GLY A 220 33.01 1.42 -20.72
N PHE A 221 32.36 1.65 -21.87
CA PHE A 221 30.99 2.18 -21.94
C PHE A 221 29.98 1.40 -21.08
N TRP A 222 30.16 0.08 -20.93
CA TRP A 222 29.25 -0.77 -20.14
C TRP A 222 29.54 -0.74 -18.63
N GLY A 223 30.46 0.12 -18.17
CA GLY A 223 30.83 0.26 -16.77
C GLY A 223 29.65 0.58 -15.85
N PHE A 224 28.63 1.27 -16.36
CA PHE A 224 27.41 1.58 -15.60
C PHE A 224 26.67 0.33 -15.08
N LEU A 225 26.86 -0.84 -15.70
CA LEU A 225 26.26 -2.11 -15.25
C LEU A 225 26.92 -2.67 -13.98
N VAL A 226 28.01 -2.04 -13.52
CA VAL A 226 28.80 -2.45 -12.35
C VAL A 226 28.74 -1.37 -11.26
N GLU A 227 27.82 -0.40 -11.39
CA GLU A 227 27.53 0.61 -10.37
C GLU A 227 26.55 0.04 -9.34
N GLY A 228 27.07 -0.62 -8.31
CA GLY A 228 26.26 -1.33 -7.32
C GLY A 228 25.37 -0.39 -6.50
N HIS A 229 25.85 0.82 -6.22
CA HIS A 229 25.07 1.86 -5.54
C HIS A 229 23.83 2.30 -6.36
N ALA A 230 23.95 2.31 -7.68
CA ALA A 230 22.82 2.58 -8.57
C ALA A 230 21.75 1.46 -8.54
N TYR A 231 22.16 0.20 -8.49
CA TYR A 231 21.21 -0.91 -8.27
C TYR A 231 20.54 -0.83 -6.90
N TRP A 232 21.26 -0.36 -5.88
CA TRP A 232 20.68 -0.08 -4.57
C TRP A 232 19.50 0.88 -4.66
N HIS A 233 19.62 2.01 -5.38
CA HIS A 233 18.50 2.94 -5.59
C HIS A 233 17.29 2.24 -6.21
N LEU A 234 17.50 1.53 -7.31
CA LEU A 234 16.41 0.86 -8.05
C LEU A 234 15.71 -0.20 -7.19
N MET A 235 16.49 -1.01 -6.47
CA MET A 235 15.98 -2.16 -5.73
C MET A 235 15.33 -1.76 -4.41
N THR A 236 15.91 -0.83 -3.67
CA THR A 236 15.30 -0.32 -2.43
C THR A 236 14.04 0.49 -2.71
N CYS A 237 14.03 1.26 -3.79
CA CYS A 237 12.83 1.96 -4.27
C CYS A 237 11.70 0.98 -4.57
N TYR A 238 11.94 0.01 -5.45
CA TYR A 238 10.91 -0.94 -5.85
C TYR A 238 10.48 -1.83 -4.68
N GLY A 239 11.44 -2.28 -3.86
CA GLY A 239 11.17 -3.00 -2.63
C GLY A 239 10.28 -2.21 -1.66
N SER A 240 10.62 -0.93 -1.42
CA SER A 240 9.83 -0.04 -0.55
C SER A 240 8.42 0.20 -1.10
N TYR A 241 8.28 0.39 -2.41
CA TYR A 241 6.97 0.54 -3.05
C TYR A 241 6.06 -0.67 -2.81
N LEU A 242 6.60 -1.88 -2.92
CA LEU A 242 5.87 -3.13 -2.65
C LEU A 242 5.54 -3.28 -1.16
N ILE A 243 6.50 -3.00 -0.27
CA ILE A 243 6.31 -3.00 1.19
C ILE A 243 5.20 -2.03 1.59
N PHE A 244 5.22 -0.80 1.05
CA PHE A 244 4.18 0.20 1.30
C PHE A 244 2.83 -0.26 0.77
N THR A 245 2.75 -0.79 -0.45
CA THR A 245 1.49 -1.30 -1.01
C THR A 245 0.88 -2.41 -0.15
N ALA A 246 1.68 -3.37 0.30
CA ALA A 246 1.22 -4.42 1.20
C ALA A 246 0.80 -3.88 2.58
N SER A 247 1.57 -2.92 3.13
CA SER A 247 1.29 -2.30 4.43
C SER A 247 0.04 -1.41 4.40
N VAL A 248 -0.18 -0.68 3.31
CA VAL A 248 -1.37 0.16 3.10
C VAL A 248 -2.61 -0.73 2.98
N LEU A 249 -2.55 -1.83 2.22
CA LEU A 249 -3.67 -2.78 2.17
C LEU A 249 -3.98 -3.35 3.56
N LEU A 250 -2.95 -3.79 4.29
CA LEU A 250 -3.10 -4.29 5.65
C LEU A 250 -3.79 -3.27 6.55
N HIS A 251 -3.31 -2.02 6.54
CA HIS A 251 -3.84 -0.98 7.41
C HIS A 251 -5.29 -0.64 7.06
N LEU A 252 -5.61 -0.54 5.76
CA LEU A 252 -6.97 -0.33 5.28
C LEU A 252 -7.91 -1.47 5.72
N SER A 253 -7.50 -2.72 5.58
CA SER A 253 -8.29 -3.89 6.00
C SER A 253 -8.41 -4.06 7.52
N LEU A 254 -7.56 -3.40 8.32
CA LEU A 254 -7.70 -3.32 9.79
C LEU A 254 -8.63 -2.17 10.21
N LYS A 255 -8.63 -1.07 9.44
CA LYS A 255 -9.39 0.15 9.71
C LYS A 255 -10.84 0.07 9.23
N ASP A 256 -11.09 -0.66 8.15
CA ASP A 256 -12.39 -0.87 7.51
C ASP A 256 -12.74 -2.37 7.51
N ASP A 257 -13.81 -2.75 6.81
CA ASP A 257 -14.11 -4.15 6.55
C ASP A 257 -12.96 -4.84 5.78
N ILE A 258 -12.62 -6.06 6.22
CA ILE A 258 -11.47 -6.85 5.74
C ILE A 258 -11.41 -6.92 4.21
N ASP A 259 -12.56 -7.13 3.56
CA ASP A 259 -12.67 -7.38 2.12
C ASP A 259 -13.04 -6.11 1.31
N SER A 260 -12.98 -4.91 1.91
CA SER A 260 -13.28 -3.65 1.22
C SER A 260 -12.22 -3.23 0.21
N TYR A 261 -11.00 -3.78 0.31
CA TYR A 261 -9.84 -3.36 -0.48
C TYR A 261 -9.05 -4.56 -1.02
N THR A 262 -8.36 -4.35 -2.13
CA THR A 262 -7.49 -5.35 -2.76
C THR A 262 -6.42 -4.67 -3.63
N PHE A 263 -5.49 -5.45 -4.19
CA PHE A 263 -4.63 -5.02 -5.29
C PHE A 263 -4.38 -6.17 -6.27
N LYS A 264 -3.96 -5.84 -7.49
CA LYS A 264 -3.58 -6.84 -8.51
C LYS A 264 -2.15 -7.31 -8.28
N GLU A 265 -1.98 -8.42 -7.56
CA GLU A 265 -0.66 -8.94 -7.15
C GLU A 265 0.33 -9.15 -8.31
N LYS A 266 -0.15 -9.55 -9.48
CA LYS A 266 0.68 -9.80 -10.67
C LYS A 266 1.02 -8.55 -11.48
N ALA A 267 0.49 -7.38 -11.10
CA ALA A 267 0.86 -6.14 -11.75
C ALA A 267 2.30 -5.79 -11.39
N TRP A 268 3.03 -5.19 -12.34
CA TRP A 268 4.39 -4.71 -12.09
C TRP A 268 4.41 -3.58 -11.05
N PHE A 269 3.39 -2.71 -11.10
CA PHE A 269 3.18 -1.64 -10.13
C PHE A 269 1.81 -1.81 -9.48
N PRO A 270 1.66 -2.74 -8.51
CA PRO A 270 0.39 -2.95 -7.84
C PRO A 270 0.02 -1.70 -7.04
N PHE A 271 -1.26 -1.35 -7.01
CA PHE A 271 -1.80 -0.29 -6.17
C PHE A 271 -3.05 -0.81 -5.46
N VAL A 272 -3.34 -0.27 -4.29
CA VAL A 272 -4.56 -0.63 -3.55
C VAL A 272 -5.77 0.05 -4.19
N GLU A 273 -6.88 -0.67 -4.29
CA GLU A 273 -8.16 -0.17 -4.77
C GLU A 273 -9.32 -0.75 -3.94
N ARG A 274 -10.45 -0.03 -3.91
CA ARG A 274 -11.68 -0.56 -3.31
C ARG A 274 -12.24 -1.68 -4.19
N VAL A 275 -12.73 -2.75 -3.55
CA VAL A 275 -13.46 -3.80 -4.25
C VAL A 275 -14.78 -3.21 -4.74
N LYS A 276 -15.01 -3.24 -6.06
CA LYS A 276 -16.32 -2.88 -6.63
C LYS A 276 -17.33 -3.93 -6.15
N LYS A 277 -18.24 -3.56 -5.24
CA LYS A 277 -19.43 -4.38 -4.98
C LYS A 277 -20.17 -4.48 -6.30
N GLY A 278 -20.32 -5.69 -6.83
CA GLY A 278 -21.12 -5.90 -8.03
C GLY A 278 -22.49 -5.28 -7.81
N SER A 279 -22.92 -4.41 -8.72
CA SER A 279 -24.31 -4.01 -8.79
C SER A 279 -25.12 -5.30 -8.74
N ALA A 280 -25.98 -5.44 -7.73
CA ALA A 280 -27.01 -6.45 -7.78
C ALA A 280 -27.70 -6.27 -9.13
N VAL A 281 -27.51 -7.24 -10.02
CA VAL A 281 -28.38 -7.39 -11.17
C VAL A 281 -29.75 -7.61 -10.54
N ASN A 282 -30.58 -6.58 -10.53
CA ASN A 282 -32.01 -6.75 -10.35
C ASN A 282 -32.43 -7.71 -11.46
N GLY A 283 -32.57 -8.98 -11.11
CA GLY A 283 -33.19 -9.97 -11.96
C GLY A 283 -34.64 -9.59 -12.16
N LYS A 284 -34.91 -8.67 -13.09
CA LYS A 284 -36.11 -8.74 -13.88
C LYS A 284 -35.92 -9.96 -14.78
N ALA A 285 -36.51 -11.06 -14.37
CA ALA A 285 -36.76 -12.18 -15.24
C ALA A 285 -37.75 -11.71 -16.32
N ASP A 286 -37.23 -11.11 -17.37
CA ASP A 286 -37.97 -10.94 -18.61
C ASP A 286 -37.90 -12.30 -19.31
N GLY A 287 -38.94 -13.09 -19.12
CA GLY A 287 -39.11 -14.38 -19.78
C GLY A 287 -39.24 -14.16 -21.27
N HIS A 288 -38.17 -14.45 -22.01
CA HIS A 288 -38.25 -14.87 -23.40
C HIS A 288 -37.32 -16.07 -23.58
N SER A 289 -37.93 -17.24 -23.47
CA SER A 289 -37.33 -18.51 -23.84
C SER A 289 -37.38 -18.67 -25.36
N ASP A 290 -36.24 -18.61 -26.03
CA ASP A 290 -36.04 -19.27 -27.31
C ASP A 290 -34.99 -20.36 -27.13
N GLY A 291 -35.44 -21.59 -27.40
CA GLY A 291 -34.76 -22.82 -27.04
C GLY A 291 -33.51 -23.09 -27.88
N TYR A 292 -32.62 -23.90 -27.31
CA TYR A 292 -31.98 -25.08 -27.91
C TYR A 292 -30.99 -25.61 -26.86
N VAL A 293 -31.42 -26.60 -26.05
CA VAL A 293 -30.50 -27.42 -25.27
C VAL A 293 -30.82 -28.88 -25.54
N ASN A 294 -29.91 -29.53 -26.25
CA ASN A 294 -29.80 -30.97 -26.33
C ASN A 294 -28.66 -31.37 -25.39
N GLY A 295 -28.95 -32.18 -24.37
CA GLY A 295 -27.96 -32.54 -23.36
C GLY A 295 -28.55 -33.33 -22.21
N ASN A 296 -28.57 -34.65 -22.37
CA ASN A 296 -28.99 -35.66 -21.41
C ASN A 296 -28.29 -35.57 -20.05
N GLY A 297 -29.00 -35.88 -18.97
CA GLY A 297 -28.39 -36.11 -17.66
C GLY A 297 -29.39 -36.41 -16.55
N PHE A 298 -29.92 -37.63 -16.51
CA PHE A 298 -30.66 -38.20 -15.37
C PHE A 298 -29.80 -38.24 -14.10
N SER A 299 -30.37 -37.93 -12.94
CA SER A 299 -30.24 -38.76 -11.72
C SER A 299 -31.18 -38.33 -10.59
N ASN A 300 -31.81 -39.34 -9.99
CA ASN A 300 -32.78 -39.30 -8.90
C ASN A 300 -32.13 -39.06 -7.54
N GLY A 301 -32.90 -38.47 -6.62
CA GLY A 301 -32.65 -38.45 -5.18
C GLY A 301 -33.93 -38.30 -4.37
N LEU A 302 -34.59 -39.42 -4.07
CA LEU A 302 -35.67 -39.57 -3.09
C LEU A 302 -35.06 -39.71 -1.68
N ALA A 303 -35.52 -38.92 -0.69
CA ALA A 303 -35.74 -39.37 0.70
C ALA A 303 -36.33 -38.25 1.62
N ASN A 304 -37.59 -38.45 2.00
CA ASN A 304 -38.33 -38.15 3.25
C ASN A 304 -37.85 -37.12 4.30
N GLY A 305 -38.81 -36.30 4.77
CA GLY A 305 -38.77 -35.63 6.08
C GLY A 305 -39.90 -34.61 6.34
N ASN A 306 -41.01 -35.08 6.95
CA ASN A 306 -42.23 -34.43 7.48
C ASN A 306 -42.30 -32.91 7.84
N GLY A 307 -43.28 -32.21 7.23
CA GLY A 307 -44.37 -31.40 7.85
C GLY A 307 -44.14 -29.92 8.23
N PRO A 308 -45.19 -29.06 8.41
CA PRO A 308 -46.61 -29.21 8.04
C PRO A 308 -47.16 -28.08 7.13
N SER A 309 -48.14 -28.45 6.33
CA SER A 309 -49.06 -27.61 5.56
C SER A 309 -50.07 -26.90 6.46
N ASN A 310 -50.21 -25.57 6.34
CA ASN A 310 -51.44 -24.84 6.60
C ASN A 310 -51.34 -23.42 6.02
N GLY A 311 -52.22 -23.08 5.07
CA GLY A 311 -52.29 -21.71 4.55
C GLY A 311 -52.72 -21.54 3.09
N HIS A 312 -53.33 -22.52 2.44
CA HIS A 312 -54.01 -22.32 1.15
C HIS A 312 -55.39 -22.97 1.16
N ALA A 313 -56.31 -22.36 1.88
CA ALA A 313 -57.75 -22.54 1.72
C ALA A 313 -58.45 -21.39 2.44
N HIS A 314 -58.69 -20.29 1.73
CA HIS A 314 -59.81 -19.34 1.91
C HIS A 314 -59.51 -18.10 1.05
N GLY A 315 -59.93 -18.16 -0.21
CA GLY A 315 -59.75 -17.06 -1.16
C GLY A 315 -60.34 -17.33 -2.55
N MET A 316 -60.97 -18.49 -2.76
CA MET A 316 -61.73 -18.79 -3.97
C MET A 316 -63.11 -19.32 -3.59
N MET A 317 -63.95 -18.44 -3.07
CA MET A 317 -65.42 -18.56 -3.02
C MET A 317 -65.94 -17.20 -2.56
N ASN A 318 -66.19 -16.31 -3.55
CA ASN A 318 -67.11 -15.16 -3.54
C ASN A 318 -66.62 -14.09 -4.53
N ALA A 319 -66.67 -14.41 -5.83
CA ALA A 319 -66.71 -13.41 -6.91
C ALA A 319 -67.35 -13.98 -8.18
N HIS A 320 -68.32 -14.90 -8.02
CA HIS A 320 -69.21 -15.33 -9.09
C HIS A 320 -70.66 -15.11 -8.64
N SER A 321 -71.01 -13.85 -8.45
CA SER A 321 -72.39 -13.34 -8.54
C SER A 321 -72.38 -11.84 -8.32
N ASN A 322 -73.11 -11.13 -9.17
CA ASN A 322 -73.45 -9.70 -9.13
C ASN A 322 -72.41 -8.75 -9.72
N ASP A 323 -72.21 -8.88 -11.02
CA ASP A 323 -71.84 -7.77 -11.88
C ASP A 323 -73.12 -7.13 -12.43
N VAL A 324 -73.85 -6.37 -11.59
CA VAL A 324 -74.81 -5.34 -12.03
C VAL A 324 -74.91 -4.25 -10.97
N SER A 325 -74.62 -3.01 -11.40
CA SER A 325 -74.96 -1.71 -10.81
C SER A 325 -74.04 -1.09 -9.73
N ASN A 326 -73.61 0.14 -10.09
CA ASN A 326 -72.98 1.20 -9.31
C ASN A 326 -71.47 1.13 -9.00
N GLY A 327 -70.73 1.96 -9.73
CA GLY A 327 -69.33 2.26 -9.51
C GLY A 327 -69.07 3.06 -8.23
N ASN A 328 -68.01 2.66 -7.52
CA ASN A 328 -67.03 3.49 -6.80
C ASN A 328 -66.06 2.61 -5.97
N GLY A 329 -65.46 1.58 -6.59
CA GLY A 329 -64.54 0.65 -5.91
C GLY A 329 -63.04 1.00 -6.01
N HIS A 330 -62.66 1.98 -6.84
CA HIS A 330 -61.24 2.21 -7.16
C HIS A 330 -60.49 3.16 -6.21
N SER A 331 -61.18 3.88 -5.31
CA SER A 331 -60.54 4.88 -4.42
C SER A 331 -60.16 4.34 -3.04
N ASN A 332 -60.74 3.22 -2.57
CA ASN A 332 -60.47 2.67 -1.22
C ASN A 332 -59.39 1.59 -1.18
N GLY A 333 -58.95 1.06 -2.34
CA GLY A 333 -57.86 0.09 -2.41
C GLY A 333 -56.45 0.71 -2.38
N HIS A 334 -56.30 1.93 -2.91
CA HIS A 334 -55.00 2.60 -3.00
C HIS A 334 -54.55 3.27 -1.69
N SER A 335 -55.49 3.72 -0.85
CA SER A 335 -55.16 4.39 0.42
C SER A 335 -54.68 3.42 1.51
N ASN A 336 -55.30 2.23 1.62
CA ASN A 336 -54.91 1.22 2.60
C ASN A 336 -53.64 0.43 2.23
N GLY A 337 -53.30 0.33 0.94
CA GLY A 337 -52.06 -0.30 0.48
C GLY A 337 -50.81 0.53 0.79
N SER A 338 -50.87 1.85 0.59
CA SER A 338 -49.72 2.75 0.84
C SER A 338 -49.42 2.96 2.32
N ALA A 339 -50.44 2.96 3.18
CA ALA A 339 -50.26 3.14 4.64
C ALA A 339 -49.60 1.90 5.29
N ASN A 340 -49.99 0.69 4.88
CA ASN A 340 -49.42 -0.56 5.41
C ASN A 340 -48.04 -0.89 4.82
N GLY A 341 -47.73 -0.41 3.61
CA GLY A 341 -46.40 -0.51 3.01
C GLY A 341 -45.36 0.39 3.69
N HIS A 342 -45.76 1.60 4.10
CA HIS A 342 -44.86 2.54 4.76
C HIS A 342 -44.54 2.16 6.22
N SER A 343 -45.51 1.61 6.98
CA SER A 343 -45.29 1.22 8.38
C SER A 343 -44.41 -0.03 8.53
N ASN A 344 -44.57 -1.02 7.66
CA ASN A 344 -43.75 -2.25 7.66
C ASN A 344 -42.34 -2.04 7.10
N GLY A 345 -42.14 -1.04 6.22
CA GLY A 345 -40.81 -0.66 5.73
C GLY A 345 -39.95 0.04 6.78
N TYR A 346 -40.56 0.85 7.66
CA TYR A 346 -39.83 1.54 8.74
C TYR A 346 -39.53 0.62 9.93
N SER A 347 -40.40 -0.33 10.28
CA SER A 347 -40.18 -1.25 11.40
C SER A 347 -39.09 -2.29 11.10
N ASN A 348 -39.02 -2.81 9.88
CA ASN A 348 -37.96 -3.75 9.46
C ASN A 348 -36.62 -3.05 9.16
N GLY A 349 -36.63 -1.80 8.69
CA GLY A 349 -35.41 -1.01 8.45
C GLY A 349 -34.66 -0.58 9.74
N VAL A 350 -35.33 -0.59 10.89
CA VAL A 350 -34.72 -0.29 12.20
C VAL A 350 -34.24 -1.55 12.92
N ALA A 351 -34.81 -2.72 12.63
CA ALA A 351 -34.44 -3.99 13.26
C ALA A 351 -33.20 -4.67 12.63
N GLU A 352 -32.89 -4.41 11.35
CA GLU A 352 -31.75 -5.06 10.66
C GLU A 352 -30.38 -4.39 10.86
N LYS A 353 -30.28 -3.28 11.61
CA LYS A 353 -29.00 -2.63 11.96
C LYS A 353 -28.24 -3.28 13.13
N LYS A 354 -28.60 -4.51 13.52
CA LYS A 354 -27.85 -5.31 14.51
C LYS A 354 -27.50 -6.70 13.96
N LEU A 355 -26.74 -6.73 12.86
CA LEU A 355 -26.04 -7.94 12.44
C LEU A 355 -24.54 -7.74 12.62
N HIS A 356 -23.97 -8.67 13.39
CA HIS A 356 -22.61 -8.74 13.88
C HIS A 356 -21.53 -8.28 12.88
N PRO A 357 -20.63 -7.35 13.24
CA PRO A 357 -19.30 -7.35 12.62
C PRO A 357 -18.62 -8.67 13.01
N ARG A 358 -17.96 -9.34 12.06
CA ARG A 358 -16.96 -10.38 12.37
C ARG A 358 -15.86 -9.71 13.20
N ARG A 359 -16.05 -9.69 14.52
CA ARG A 359 -15.14 -9.09 15.49
C ARG A 359 -13.82 -9.83 15.41
N ILE A 360 -12.79 -9.13 14.92
CA ILE A 360 -11.41 -9.47 15.24
C ILE A 360 -11.32 -9.38 16.77
N LYS A 361 -11.13 -10.51 17.46
CA LYS A 361 -10.78 -10.51 18.88
C LYS A 361 -9.52 -9.67 19.03
N LYS A 362 -9.52 -8.73 19.98
CA LYS A 362 -8.41 -7.83 20.34
C LYS A 362 -7.06 -8.56 20.17
N LEU A 363 -6.29 -8.13 19.18
CA LEU A 363 -4.90 -8.53 18.98
C LEU A 363 -4.02 -7.64 19.87
N ASP A 364 -4.12 -7.80 21.19
CA ASP A 364 -3.19 -7.22 22.17
C ASP A 364 -3.14 -8.16 23.38
N GLN A 365 -2.24 -9.14 23.32
CA GLN A 365 -1.42 -9.68 24.42
C GLN A 365 -0.05 -10.00 23.86
#